data_AF-A0A3B3SD94-F1
#
_entry.id   AF-A0A3B3SD94-F1
#
_cell.length_a   1.000
_cell.length_b   1.000
_cell.length_c   1.000
_cell.angle_alpha   90.00
_cell.angle_beta   90.00
_cell.angle_gamma   90.00
#
_symmetry.space_group_name_H-M   'P 1'
#
loop_
_entity.id
_entity.type
_entity.pdbx_description
1 polymer ?
#
loop_
_entity_poly.entity_id
_entity_poly.type
_entity_poly.pdbx_seq_one_letter_code
_entity_poly.pdbx_strand_id
1 'polypeptide(L)' 'MRLVFQQSNTCPHMAHVSLDYLRHVEVLTWSNRSPDLSPIEHVWDQLRHQIRPSANLQVLKGQLQHLWVNLSQERTQ' A
#
# COMPACT_ATOMS: atom_id res chain seq x y z
N MET A 1 13.27 -6.10 17.15
CA MET A 1 12.07 -5.98 16.29
C MET A 1 12.45 -6.48 14.91
N ARG A 2 11.73 -7.45 14.35
CA ARG A 2 12.00 -8.04 13.03
C ARG A 2 11.08 -7.36 12.01
N LEU A 3 11.63 -6.87 10.90
CA LEU A 3 10.84 -6.25 9.83
C LEU A 3 10.46 -7.32 8.81
N VAL A 4 9.16 -7.40 8.50
CA VAL A 4 8.59 -8.32 7.52
C VAL A 4 7.91 -7.49 6.43
N PHE A 5 8.20 -7.78 5.17
CA PHE A 5 7.57 -7.14 4.03
C PHE A 5 6.28 -7.88 3.65
N GLN A 6 5.16 -7.19 3.61
CA GLN A 6 3.88 -7.74 3.15
C GLN A 6 3.56 -7.20 1.74
N GLN A 7 3.22 -8.10 0.83
CA GLN A 7 2.74 -7.78 -0.52
C GLN A 7 1.65 -8.76 -0.95
N SER A 8 0.91 -8.42 -2.02
CA SER A 8 -0.04 -9.35 -2.63
C SER A 8 0.67 -10.37 -3.52
N ASN A 9 0.07 -11.55 -3.70
CA ASN A 9 0.61 -12.61 -4.57
C ASN A 9 0.14 -12.45 -6.03
N THR A 10 0.03 -11.22 -6.53
CA THR A 10 -0.33 -11.03 -7.95
C THR A 10 0.82 -11.51 -8.84
N CYS A 11 0.49 -11.91 -10.07
CA CYS A 11 1.47 -12.47 -11.01
C CYS A 11 2.76 -11.63 -11.17
N PRO A 12 2.71 -10.28 -11.27
CA PRO A 12 3.92 -9.46 -11.31
C PRO A 12 4.81 -9.55 -10.05
N HIS A 13 4.21 -9.66 -8.86
CA HIS A 13 4.96 -9.81 -7.61
C HIS A 13 5.58 -11.20 -7.43
N MET A 14 5.00 -12.22 -8.09
CA MET A 14 5.52 -13.58 -8.13
C MET A 14 6.47 -13.86 -9.29
N ALA A 15 6.72 -12.88 -10.16
CA ALA A 15 7.68 -13.04 -11.25
C ALA A 15 9.08 -13.31 -10.69
N HIS A 16 9.88 -14.09 -11.41
CA HIS A 16 11.22 -14.50 -10.96
C HIS A 16 12.11 -13.30 -10.60
N VAL A 17 12.10 -12.26 -11.44
CA VAL A 17 12.86 -11.02 -11.19
C VAL A 17 12.44 -10.32 -9.88
N SER A 18 11.15 -10.34 -9.55
CA SER A 18 10.62 -9.74 -8.32
C SER A 18 11.03 -10.56 -7.09
N LEU A 19 10.96 -11.88 -7.18
CA LEU A 19 11.37 -12.79 -6.10
C LEU A 19 12.89 -12.73 -5.86
N ASP A 20 13.69 -12.69 -6.92
CA ASP A 20 15.15 -12.59 -6.83
C ASP A 20 15.58 -11.28 -6.17
N TYR A 21 14.90 -10.18 -6.46
CA TYR A 21 15.14 -8.90 -5.79
C TYR A 21 14.86 -8.98 -4.29
N LEU A 22 13.81 -9.71 -3.89
CA LEU A 22 13.38 -9.86 -2.51
C LEU A 22 14.02 -11.05 -1.77
N ARG A 23 14.97 -11.75 -2.36
CA ARG A 23 15.56 -12.99 -1.79
C ARG A 23 16.15 -12.85 -0.37
N HIS A 24 16.55 -11.65 0.02
CA HIS A 24 17.10 -11.33 1.36
C HIS A 24 16.12 -10.57 2.26
N VAL A 25 14.92 -10.30 1.75
CA VAL A 25 13.84 -9.64 2.50
C VAL A 25 12.91 -10.74 2.98
N GLU A 26 12.56 -10.71 4.25
CA GLU A 26 11.52 -11.61 4.75
C GLU A 26 10.16 -11.13 4.22
N VAL A 27 9.50 -11.98 3.44
CA VAL A 27 8.18 -11.70 2.87
C VAL A 27 7.12 -12.48 3.63
N LEU A 28 6.08 -11.80 4.09
CA LEU A 28 4.94 -12.44 4.73
C LEU A 28 4.23 -13.35 3.73
N THR A 29 4.05 -14.62 4.09
CA THR A 29 3.24 -15.55 3.30
C THR A 29 1.77 -15.12 3.37
N TRP A 30 1.26 -14.52 2.31
CA TRP A 30 -0.10 -13.97 2.27
C TRP A 30 -1.06 -14.84 1.45
N SER A 31 -2.34 -14.83 1.79
CA SER A 31 -3.40 -15.52 1.03
C SER A 31 -3.83 -14.68 -0.17
N ASN A 32 -3.95 -15.28 -1.36
CA ASN A 32 -4.40 -14.58 -2.56
C ASN A 32 -5.90 -14.20 -2.54
N ARG A 33 -6.64 -14.62 -1.51
CA ARG A 33 -8.11 -14.41 -1.39
C ARG A 33 -8.48 -13.42 -0.30
N SER A 34 -7.53 -12.64 0.21
CA SER A 34 -7.74 -11.75 1.36
C SER A 34 -7.22 -10.33 1.09
N PRO A 35 -7.77 -9.61 0.10
CA PRO A 35 -7.45 -8.19 -0.11
C PRO A 35 -7.84 -7.35 1.11
N ASP A 36 -8.99 -7.63 1.72
CA ASP A 36 -9.54 -6.90 2.88
C ASP A 36 -8.65 -6.94 4.12
N LEU A 37 -7.73 -7.90 4.19
CA LEU A 37 -6.81 -8.05 5.32
C LEU A 37 -5.53 -7.22 5.15
N SER A 38 -5.33 -6.57 4.01
CA SER A 38 -4.11 -5.80 3.75
C SER A 38 -4.21 -4.41 4.41
N PRO A 39 -3.32 -4.05 5.36
CA PRO A 39 -3.38 -2.76 6.05
C PRO A 39 -3.32 -1.55 5.10
N ILE A 40 -2.68 -1.70 3.93
CA ILE A 40 -2.62 -0.64 2.91
C ILE A 40 -4.01 -0.32 2.33
N GLU A 41 -4.94 -1.28 2.28
CA GLU A 41 -6.29 -1.04 1.76
C GLU A 41 -7.06 -0.09 2.68
N HIS A 42 -6.87 -0.22 4.00
CA HIS A 42 -7.45 0.73 4.96
C HIS A 42 -6.90 2.15 4.74
N VAL A 43 -5.59 2.27 4.52
CA VAL A 43 -4.97 3.57 4.20
C VAL A 43 -5.52 4.15 2.91
N TRP A 44 -5.69 3.33 1.87
CA TRP A 44 -6.30 3.76 0.61
C TRP A 44 -7.74 4.24 0.79
N ASP A 45 -8.53 3.53 1.58
CA ASP A 45 -9.91 3.91 1.87
C ASP A 45 -9.97 5.28 2.56
N GLN A 46 -9.12 5.53 3.55
CA GLN A 46 -9.06 6.84 4.22
C GLN A 46 -8.66 7.97 3.26
N LEU A 47 -7.70 7.73 2.38
CA LEU A 47 -7.29 8.70 1.37
C LEU A 47 -8.43 9.00 0.39
N ARG A 48 -9.16 7.97 -0.07
CA ARG A 48 -10.29 8.13 -0.99
C ARG A 48 -11.44 8.92 -0.38
N HIS A 49 -11.70 8.76 0.92
CA HIS A 49 -12.73 9.52 1.61
C HIS A 49 -12.39 11.01 1.76
N GLN A 50 -11.10 11.37 1.79
CA GLN A 50 -10.65 12.75 2.01
C GLN A 50 -10.27 13.48 0.72
N ILE A 51 -9.99 12.76 -0.36
CA ILE A 51 -9.61 13.37 -1.63
C ILE A 51 -10.80 14.11 -2.24
N ARG A 52 -10.54 15.28 -2.80
CA ARG A 52 -11.56 16.09 -3.48
C ARG A 52 -11.46 15.91 -4.99
N PRO A 53 -12.54 16.16 -5.75
CA PRO A 53 -12.46 16.20 -7.20
C PRO A 53 -11.31 17.10 -7.66
N SER A 54 -10.48 16.56 -8.55
CA SER A 54 -9.28 17.22 -9.05
C SER A 54 -9.39 17.50 -10.54
N ALA A 55 -9.00 18.69 -10.97
CA ALA A 55 -9.07 19.10 -12.37
C ALA A 55 -7.99 18.46 -13.25
N ASN A 56 -6.86 18.04 -12.67
CA ASN A 56 -5.76 17.38 -13.38
C ASN A 56 -4.90 16.54 -12.41
N LEU A 57 -3.95 15.78 -12.99
CA LEU A 57 -3.06 14.90 -12.23
C LEU A 57 -2.12 15.63 -11.26
N GLN A 58 -1.72 16.87 -11.54
CA GLN A 58 -0.83 17.61 -10.65
C GLN A 58 -1.55 18.03 -9.37
N VAL A 59 -2.80 18.49 -9.50
CA VAL A 59 -3.66 18.80 -8.35
C VAL A 59 -3.93 17.54 -7.53
N LEU A 60 -4.28 16.43 -8.21
CA LEU A 60 -4.52 15.15 -7.54
C LEU A 60 -3.28 14.67 -6.76
N LYS A 61 -2.10 14.75 -7.38
CA LYS A 61 -0.82 14.38 -6.75
C LYS A 61 -0.52 15.24 -5.52
N GLY A 62 -0.71 16.55 -5.62
CA GLY A 62 -0.51 17.47 -4.49
C GLY A 62 -1.46 17.17 -3.33
N GLN A 63 -2.73 16.88 -3.63
CA GLN A 63 -3.71 16.46 -2.62
C GLN A 63 -3.31 15.15 -1.94
N LEU A 64 -2.92 14.12 -2.71
CA LEU A 64 -2.48 12.84 -2.15
C LEU A 64 -1.26 13.00 -1.25
N GLN A 65 -0.26 13.79 -1.67
CA GLN A 65 0.94 14.05 -0.86
C GLN A 65 0.60 14.78 0.44
N HIS A 66 -0.28 15.79 0.38
CA HIS A 66 -0.71 16.52 1.56
C HIS A 66 -1.50 15.61 2.52
N LEU A 67 -2.43 14.81 2.01
CA LEU A 67 -3.20 13.87 2.82
C LEU A 67 -2.28 12.83 3.46
N TRP A 68 -1.35 12.26 2.69
CA TRP A 68 -0.41 11.25 3.17
C TRP A 68 0.42 11.73 4.36
N VAL A 69 0.98 12.94 4.28
CA VAL A 69 1.80 13.51 5.37
C VAL A 69 0.99 13.80 6.63
N ASN A 70 -0.32 14.07 6.48
CA ASN A 70 -1.21 14.38 7.59
C ASN A 70 -2.07 13.18 8.07
N LEU A 71 -1.85 11.98 7.52
CA LEU A 71 -2.52 10.78 8.02
C LEU A 71 -2.07 10.53 9.47
N SER A 72 -3.04 10.46 10.39
CA SER A 72 -2.76 10.12 11.79
C SER A 72 -2.35 8.65 11.92
N GLN A 73 -1.27 8.38 12.65
CA GLN A 73 -0.79 7.01 12.91
C GLN A 73 -1.72 6.19 13.81
N GLU A 74 -2.59 6.84 14.58
CA GLU A 74 -3.61 6.15 15.39
C GLU A 74 -4.69 5.49 14.52
N ARG A 75 -4.77 5.87 13.24
CA ARG A 75 -5.80 5.43 12.30
C ARG A 75 -5.28 4.40 11.29
N THR A 76 -4.07 3.90 11.51
CA THR A 76 -3.40 2.90 10.65
C THR A 76 -3.20 1.55 11.36
N GLN A 77 -3.94 1.28 12.45
CA GLN A 77 -3.95 0.00 13.15
C GLN A 77 -5.07 -0.92 12.66
#